data_AF-A0A562UCG4-F1
#
_entry.id   AF-A0A562UCG4-F1
#
_cell.length_a   1.000
_cell.length_b   1.000
_cell.length_c   1.000
_cell.angle_alpha   90.00
_cell.angle_beta   90.00
_cell.angle_gamma   90.00
#
_symmetry.space_group_name_H-M   'P 1'
#
loop_
_entity.id
_entity.type
_entity.pdbx_description
1 polymer ?
#
loop_
_entity_poly.entity_id
_entity_poly.type
_entity_poly.pdbx_seq_one_letter_code
_entity_poly.pdbx_strand_id
1 'polypeptide(L)' 'MEGFADDNETHGNFVDTETLRSLRHDINNQLSNVLLALEQLRYEIPDASEDCTFYMDSISISAAKINALLKATE' A
#
# COMPACT_ATOMS: atom_id res chain seq x y z
N MET A 1 -35.21 -24.16 -36.48
CA MET A 1 -33.77 -24.36 -36.70
C MET A 1 -33.12 -23.02 -36.51
N GLU A 2 -32.26 -22.92 -35.49
CA GLU A 2 -31.25 -21.87 -35.22
C GLU A 2 -31.75 -20.43 -34.99
N GLY A 3 -31.37 -19.70 -33.94
CA GLY A 3 -30.41 -19.97 -32.86
C GLY A 3 -30.76 -19.09 -31.66
N PHE A 4 -30.60 -19.66 -30.47
CA PHE A 4 -30.75 -18.98 -29.20
C PHE A 4 -29.60 -17.99 -28.99
N ALA A 5 -29.90 -16.91 -28.29
CA ALA A 5 -28.97 -15.86 -27.88
C ALA A 5 -27.70 -16.43 -27.22
N ASP A 6 -26.55 -15.87 -27.60
CA ASP A 6 -25.29 -16.01 -26.88
C ASP A 6 -24.94 -14.65 -26.26
N ASP A 7 -25.63 -14.32 -25.15
CA ASP A 7 -25.33 -13.17 -24.29
C ASP A 7 -24.48 -13.64 -23.08
N ASN A 8 -23.46 -14.45 -23.30
CA ASN A 8 -22.63 -14.89 -22.20
C ASN A 8 -21.18 -15.12 -22.61
N GLU A 9 -20.40 -14.04 -22.62
CA GLU A 9 -19.00 -14.06 -22.17
C GLU A 9 -18.41 -12.65 -22.21
N THR A 10 -18.06 -12.12 -21.03
CA THR A 10 -17.05 -11.06 -20.73
C THR A 10 -17.41 -10.17 -19.53
N HIS A 11 -18.03 -10.69 -18.47
CA HIS A 11 -18.16 -9.96 -17.19
C HIS A 11 -17.13 -10.36 -16.11
N GLY A 12 -16.10 -11.13 -16.48
CA GLY A 12 -15.25 -11.83 -15.52
C GLY A 12 -13.94 -11.18 -15.05
N ASN A 13 -13.42 -10.10 -15.67
CA ASN A 13 -12.00 -9.75 -15.44
C ASN A 13 -11.64 -8.26 -15.27
N PHE A 14 -12.59 -7.32 -15.41
CA PHE A 14 -12.29 -5.90 -15.28
C PHE A 14 -12.32 -5.37 -13.83
N VAL A 15 -13.13 -5.99 -12.97
CA VAL A 15 -13.33 -5.54 -11.58
C VAL A 15 -12.07 -5.73 -10.72
N ASP A 16 -11.26 -6.74 -11.02
CA ASP A 16 -10.11 -7.10 -10.19
C ASP A 16 -8.95 -6.10 -10.35
N THR A 17 -8.63 -5.71 -11.58
CA THR A 17 -7.49 -4.80 -11.83
C THR A 17 -7.70 -3.39 -11.28
N GLU A 18 -8.91 -2.84 -11.38
CA GLU A 18 -9.19 -1.49 -10.86
C GLU A 18 -9.30 -1.49 -9.33
N THR A 19 -9.86 -2.54 -8.74
CA THR A 19 -9.89 -2.73 -7.28
C THR A 19 -8.48 -2.85 -6.72
N LEU A 20 -7.60 -3.62 -7.36
CA LEU A 20 -6.19 -3.76 -6.96
C LEU A 20 -5.41 -2.45 -7.11
N ARG A 21 -5.68 -1.67 -8.16
CA ARG A 21 -5.09 -0.33 -8.32
C ARG A 21 -5.54 0.63 -7.22
N SER A 22 -6.83 0.64 -6.92
CA SER A 22 -7.40 1.48 -5.86
C SER A 22 -6.82 1.10 -4.49
N LEU A 23 -6.76 -0.20 -4.19
CA LEU A 23 -6.14 -0.72 -2.97
C LEU A 23 -4.66 -0.32 -2.87
N ARG A 24 -3.89 -0.45 -3.96
CA ARG A 24 -2.48 -0.04 -3.97
C ARG A 24 -2.33 1.46 -3.69
N HIS A 25 -3.16 2.29 -4.31
CA HIS A 25 -3.17 3.73 -4.07
C HIS A 25 -3.43 4.04 -2.59
N ASP A 26 -4.43 3.40 -1.99
CA ASP A 26 -4.79 3.63 -0.60
C ASP A 26 -3.66 3.20 0.35
N ILE A 27 -3.01 2.05 0.09
CA ILE A 27 -1.86 1.62 0.89
C ILE A 27 -0.68 2.59 0.73
N ASN A 28 -0.37 3.05 -0.48
CA ASN A 28 0.67 4.06 -0.70
C ASN A 28 0.41 5.36 0.06
N ASN A 29 -0.85 5.78 0.12
CA ASN A 29 -1.26 6.95 0.90
C ASN A 29 -1.04 6.73 2.42
N GLN A 30 -1.42 5.55 2.95
CA GLN A 30 -1.16 5.22 4.35
C GLN A 30 0.33 5.14 4.68
N LEU A 31 1.14 4.56 3.80
CA LEU A 31 2.59 4.51 3.98
C LEU A 31 3.20 5.91 4.00
N SER A 32 2.72 6.81 3.13
CA SER A 32 3.15 8.22 3.11
C SER A 32 2.82 8.91 4.43
N ASN A 33 1.61 8.70 4.97
CA ASN A 33 1.20 9.24 6.26
C ASN A 33 2.06 8.71 7.43
N VAL A 34 2.38 7.41 7.43
CA VAL A 34 3.24 6.81 8.46
C VAL A 34 4.66 7.38 8.40
N LEU A 35 5.25 7.48 7.21
CA LEU A 35 6.59 8.03 7.04
C LEU A 35 6.65 9.50 7.46
N LEU A 36 5.66 10.30 7.08
CA LEU A 36 5.55 11.70 7.50
C LEU A 36 5.43 11.81 9.03
N ALA A 37 4.58 11.01 9.66
CA ALA A 37 4.44 11.01 11.11
C ALA A 37 5.73 10.62 11.82
N LEU A 38 6.49 9.65 11.29
CA LEU A 38 7.81 9.29 11.82
C LEU A 38 8.82 10.43 11.69
N GLU A 39 8.84 11.14 10.56
CA GLU A 39 9.72 12.30 10.42
C GLU A 39 9.37 13.38 11.43
N GLN A 40 8.10 13.74 11.57
CA GLN A 40 7.65 14.73 12.56
C GLN A 40 8.00 14.29 13.99
N LEU A 41 7.81 13.01 14.31
CA LEU A 41 8.14 12.48 15.64
C LEU A 41 9.65 12.59 15.96
N ARG A 42 10.52 12.38 14.97
CA ARG A 42 11.98 12.57 15.14
C ARG A 42 12.33 14.03 15.44
N TYR A 43 11.59 14.99 14.89
CA TYR A 43 11.79 16.41 15.21
C TYR A 43 11.27 16.78 16.60
N GLU A 44 10.14 16.20 17.03
CA GLU A 44 9.55 16.44 18.35
C GLU A 44 10.36 15.83 19.50
N ILE A 45 11.19 14.81 19.22
CA ILE A 45 11.99 14.10 20.22
C ILE A 45 13.49 14.13 19.83
N PRO A 46 14.17 15.27 19.99
CA PRO A 46 15.57 15.43 19.55
C PRO A 46 16.57 14.55 20.32
N ASP A 47 16.28 14.23 21.58
CA ASP A 47 17.08 13.34 22.44
C ASP A 47 16.35 12.02 22.69
N ALA A 48 15.90 11.37 21.61
CA ALA A 48 15.22 10.08 21.69
C ALA A 48 16.11 9.01 22.35
N SER A 49 15.52 8.18 23.21
CA SER A 49 16.23 7.03 23.76
C SER A 49 16.63 6.04 22.66
N GLU A 50 17.59 5.16 22.97
CA GLU A 50 17.99 4.07 22.06
C GLU A 50 16.78 3.21 21.66
N ASP A 51 15.93 2.84 22.61
CA ASP A 51 14.69 2.11 22.36
C ASP A 51 13.74 2.88 21.42
N CYS A 52 13.55 4.17 21.66
CA CYS A 52 12.68 5.00 20.83
C CYS A 52 13.21 5.09 19.38
N THR A 53 14.51 5.29 19.23
CA THR A 53 15.20 5.29 17.93
C THR A 53 15.04 3.95 17.23
N PHE A 54 15.26 2.84 17.95
CA PHE A 54 15.08 1.48 17.44
C PHE A 54 13.65 1.24 16.93
N TYR A 55 12.63 1.66 17.67
CA TYR A 55 11.24 1.50 17.24
C TYR A 55 10.94 2.35 15.99
N MET A 56 11.36 3.61 15.96
CA MET A 56 11.16 4.49 14.80
C MET A 56 11.85 3.94 13.54
N ASP A 57 13.06 3.40 13.68
CA ASP A 57 13.79 2.78 12.57
C ASP A 57 13.13 1.47 12.12
N SER A 58 12.68 0.65 13.06
CA SER A 58 11.98 -0.61 12.76
C SER A 58 10.69 -0.39 11.99
N ILE A 59 9.92 0.65 12.35
CA ILE A 59 8.70 1.04 11.62
C ILE A 59 9.06 1.55 10.22
N SER A 60 10.08 2.41 10.11
CA SER A 60 10.55 2.94 8.81
C SER A 60 10.99 1.83 7.85
N ILE A 61 11.79 0.86 8.34
CA ILE A 61 12.23 -0.30 7.57
C ILE A 61 11.04 -1.14 7.11
N SER A 62 10.06 -1.36 7.99
CA SER A 62 8.85 -2.12 7.66
C SER A 62 8.03 -1.42 6.58
N ALA A 63 7.82 -0.11 6.70
CA ALA A 63 7.11 0.69 5.70
C ALA A 63 7.81 0.65 4.33
N ALA A 64 9.14 0.75 4.30
CA ALA A 64 9.93 0.64 3.08
C ALA A 64 9.80 -0.75 2.43
N LYS A 65 9.80 -1.83 3.22
CA LYS A 65 9.57 -3.19 2.73
C LYS A 65 8.17 -3.37 2.13
N ILE A 66 7.13 -2.86 2.78
CA ILE A 66 5.76 -2.92 2.24
C ILE A 66 5.69 -2.17 0.90
N ASN A 67 6.27 -0.97 0.81
CA ASN A 67 6.34 -0.22 -0.44
C ASN A 67 7.05 -1.00 -1.56
N ALA A 68 8.17 -1.67 -1.24
CA ALA A 68 8.89 -2.50 -2.20
C ALA A 68 8.06 -3.70 -2.68
N LEU A 69 7.32 -4.35 -1.78
CA LEU A 69 6.41 -5.45 -2.13
C LEU A 69 5.28 -4.97 -3.06
N LEU A 70 4.70 -3.80 -2.81
CA LEU A 70 3.67 -3.22 -3.69
C LEU A 70 4.22 -2.91 -5.09
N LYS A 71 5.43 -2.36 -5.18
CA LYS A 71 6.09 -2.09 -6.47
C LYS A 71 6.44 -3.36 -7.25
N ALA A 72 6.75 -4.46 -6.55
CA ALA A 72 7.01 -5.74 -7.19
C ALA A 72 5.74 -6.40 -7.78
N THR A 73 4.56 -5.83 -7.50
CA THR A 73 3.26 -6.28 -8.06
C THR A 73 2.76 -5.40 -9.22
N GLU A 74 3.56 -4.41 -9.64
CA GLU A 74 3.33 -3.61 -10.86
C GLU A 74 3.83 -4.34 -12.11
#